data_AF-A0A542W0D9-F1
#
_entry.id   AF-A0A542W0D9-F1
#
_cell.length_a   1.000
_cell.length_b   1.000
_cell.length_c   1.000
_cell.angle_alpha   90.00
_cell.angle_beta   90.00
_cell.angle_gamma   90.00
#
_symmetry.space_group_name_H-M   'P 1'
#
loop_
_entity.id
_entity.type
_entity.pdbx_description
1 polymer ?
#
loop_
_entity_poly.entity_id
_entity_poly.type
_entity_poly.pdbx_seq_one_letter_code
_entity_poly.pdbx_strand_id
1 'polypeptide(L)'
;MLCRSKDFLSGRILKKRPSGKAAFMLGQLCLSAFLLSGCNVIKKYHKVVDEKFAAGHDESGDSSSVLQGQLTPVDRRPFIIHEIAQFNHPMAMTFLANGDLLVAEKTGQLKLWHPDNKIGTIRNMPDVVSSGQGGLLDVALHPDFEKNHLVYLSWTESEKLLKEKEALRNGKEIAEDSLGEDKSAMGAVVGRAELVCDNKGGGRLAGLSIIWRQEPKTEGNANFGARITFAPDKSLFISSGDRSQPASAQDMSINLGKIVRISDVGRIPADNPFNGSSFLKSQIWSSGHRNPLGLSFAPDGSFWENEIGQNGGDKLNLIRKGANYGWPIVTAAAETSSASATANPHPEFVKPKWSWSTSLVPSSLLFYTGNLFPEWKGNAFIGGLASQMLVRMEIKGEKVREVDRWPMGHPVRDVQQGADGALWLIYDDNKGGMLIRLAPPGR
;
A
#
# COMPACT_ATOMS: atom_id res chain seq x y z
N MET A 1 -19.76 8.22 78.84
CA MET A 1 -18.47 8.53 79.49
C MET A 1 -17.77 9.59 78.64
N LEU A 2 -17.38 10.70 79.27
CA LEU A 2 -16.95 11.97 78.66
C LEU A 2 -15.51 11.95 78.08
N CYS A 3 -15.22 13.03 77.34
CA CYS A 3 -13.93 13.69 77.04
C CYS A 3 -13.13 13.21 75.81
N ARG A 4 -12.89 14.03 74.77
CA ARG A 4 -12.12 15.29 74.65
C ARG A 4 -10.64 15.15 75.08
N SER A 5 -9.71 15.33 74.13
CA SER A 5 -8.87 16.55 73.97
C SER A 5 -7.40 16.31 73.56
N LYS A 6 -6.93 17.25 72.73
CA LYS A 6 -5.65 17.99 72.74
C LYS A 6 -4.40 17.45 72.03
N ASP A 7 -3.96 18.31 71.10
CA ASP A 7 -2.61 18.52 70.58
C ASP A 7 -1.54 18.67 71.68
N PHE A 8 -0.29 18.31 71.37
CA PHE A 8 0.88 19.08 71.81
C PHE A 8 2.11 18.85 70.92
N LEU A 9 2.79 19.96 70.63
CA LEU A 9 4.05 20.12 69.89
C LEU A 9 5.29 19.69 70.70
N SER A 10 6.31 19.16 70.01
CA SER A 10 7.75 19.31 70.28
C SER A 10 8.50 18.65 69.12
N GLY A 11 9.43 19.24 68.36
CA GLY A 11 10.32 20.36 68.66
C GLY A 11 11.75 19.85 68.90
N ARG A 12 12.44 19.32 67.89
CA ARG A 12 13.92 19.37 67.84
C ARG A 12 14.47 19.46 66.42
N ILE A 13 15.12 20.60 66.21
CA ILE A 13 15.96 21.02 65.11
C ILE A 13 17.34 20.37 65.26
N LEU A 14 17.95 19.89 64.17
CA LEU A 14 19.37 20.12 63.89
C LEU A 14 19.71 19.86 62.42
N LYS A 15 19.91 21.00 61.73
CA LYS A 15 20.87 21.34 60.65
C LYS A 15 20.97 20.38 59.43
N LYS A 16 20.60 20.85 58.23
CA LYS A 16 21.40 21.74 57.33
C LYS A 16 22.76 21.10 56.97
N ARG A 17 23.20 20.98 55.72
CA ARG A 17 22.75 21.42 54.38
C ARG A 17 23.84 20.87 53.38
N PRO A 18 24.02 21.37 52.15
CA PRO A 18 23.63 20.67 50.92
C PRO A 18 24.78 20.50 49.90
N SER A 19 24.52 19.81 48.81
CA SER A 19 25.02 20.16 47.47
C SER A 19 24.17 19.38 46.45
N GLY A 20 23.36 19.96 45.56
CA GLY A 20 23.28 21.33 45.10
C GLY A 20 24.09 21.53 43.83
N LYS A 21 23.43 21.26 42.68
CA LYS A 21 23.52 21.87 41.34
C LYS A 21 23.36 20.76 40.28
N ALA A 22 22.22 20.60 39.61
CA ALA A 22 21.49 21.54 38.74
C ALA A 22 22.29 22.02 37.54
N ALA A 23 21.98 21.43 36.38
CA ALA A 23 21.95 21.99 35.04
C ALA A 23 21.58 20.85 34.08
N PHE A 24 20.84 20.99 32.99
CA PHE A 24 19.86 21.93 32.48
C PHE A 24 19.33 21.22 31.20
N MET A 25 18.13 21.59 30.74
CA MET A 25 17.50 21.07 29.52
C MET A 25 18.42 20.90 28.29
N LEU A 26 18.22 19.79 27.57
CA LEU A 26 18.34 19.57 26.12
C LEU A 26 17.99 18.09 25.90
N GLY A 27 17.09 17.63 25.05
CA GLY A 27 16.20 18.19 24.06
C GLY A 27 15.56 16.97 23.37
N GLN A 28 14.29 17.07 23.00
CA GLN A 28 13.70 16.17 22.01
C GLN A 28 14.60 16.14 20.77
N LEU A 29 14.99 14.96 20.28
CA LEU A 29 15.26 14.64 18.87
C LEU A 29 16.08 13.34 18.79
N CYS A 30 15.42 12.25 18.42
CA CYS A 30 15.96 11.23 17.51
C CYS A 30 14.83 10.26 17.12
N LEU A 31 13.86 10.77 16.37
CA LEU A 31 12.88 9.95 15.66
C LEU A 31 12.75 10.46 14.22
N SER A 32 13.83 10.38 13.44
CA SER A 32 13.80 10.61 11.99
C SER A 32 15.17 10.31 11.37
N ALA A 33 15.52 9.04 11.23
CA ALA A 33 16.71 8.64 10.48
C ALA A 33 16.47 7.38 9.65
N PHE A 34 15.32 7.29 8.97
CA PHE A 34 15.15 6.36 7.84
C PHE A 34 14.34 6.92 6.65
N LEU A 35 14.03 8.22 6.66
CA LEU A 35 13.38 8.94 5.55
C LEU A 35 14.26 10.05 4.93
N LEU A 36 15.51 10.20 5.36
CA LEU A 36 16.43 11.22 4.83
C LEU A 36 17.23 10.81 3.59
N SER A 37 17.09 9.57 3.10
CA SER A 37 17.69 9.17 1.82
C SER A 37 16.89 9.63 0.60
N GLY A 38 15.65 10.12 0.79
CA GLY A 38 14.80 10.64 -0.30
C GLY A 38 15.20 12.03 -0.81
N CYS A 39 15.81 12.88 0.02
CA CYS A 39 16.22 14.23 -0.41
C CYS A 39 17.44 14.24 -1.34
N ASN A 40 18.29 13.20 -1.30
CA ASN A 40 19.43 13.09 -2.21
C ASN A 40 19.06 12.57 -3.61
N VAL A 41 17.87 11.99 -3.78
CA VAL A 41 17.39 11.54 -5.09
C VAL A 41 16.93 12.74 -5.95
N ILE A 42 16.30 13.75 -5.35
CA ILE A 42 15.85 14.96 -6.06
C ILE A 42 17.05 15.81 -6.55
N LYS A 43 18.12 15.91 -5.74
CA LYS A 43 19.35 16.63 -6.16
C LYS A 43 20.11 15.91 -7.28
N LYS A 44 20.01 14.58 -7.37
CA LYS A 44 20.63 13.80 -8.45
C LYS A 44 19.86 13.91 -9.78
N TYR A 45 18.56 14.23 -9.72
CA TYR A 45 17.73 14.42 -10.92
C TYR A 45 18.06 15.70 -11.71
N HIS A 46 18.50 16.78 -11.04
CA HIS A 46 18.86 18.03 -11.75
C HIS A 46 20.30 18.03 -12.28
N LYS A 47 21.26 17.37 -11.61
CA LYS A 47 22.68 17.49 -11.97
C LYS A 47 23.09 16.73 -13.24
N VAL A 48 22.37 15.66 -13.61
CA VAL A 48 22.75 14.80 -14.74
C VAL A 48 22.29 15.35 -16.11
N VAL A 49 21.36 16.31 -16.11
CA VAL A 49 20.87 16.93 -17.36
C VAL A 49 21.74 18.13 -17.77
N ASP A 50 22.36 18.83 -16.82
CA ASP A 50 23.15 20.03 -17.09
C ASP A 50 24.60 19.76 -17.51
N GLU A 51 25.20 18.64 -17.08
CA GLU A 51 26.62 18.35 -17.38
C GLU A 51 26.88 17.83 -18.81
N LYS A 52 25.84 17.58 -19.62
CA LYS A 52 26.00 17.17 -21.03
C LYS A 52 25.81 18.28 -22.07
N PHE A 53 25.45 19.50 -21.65
CA PHE A 53 25.33 20.66 -22.56
C PHE A 53 26.44 21.72 -22.39
N ALA A 54 27.37 21.53 -21.45
CA ALA A 54 28.41 22.51 -21.12
C ALA A 54 29.82 22.13 -21.64
N ALA A 55 29.92 21.60 -22.86
CA ALA A 55 31.21 21.38 -23.52
C ALA A 55 31.12 21.79 -24.99
N GLY A 56 31.46 23.05 -25.29
CA GLY A 56 31.62 23.52 -26.66
C GLY A 56 31.61 25.03 -26.83
N HIS A 57 32.82 25.58 -26.96
CA HIS A 57 33.21 26.83 -27.63
C HIS A 57 33.31 28.16 -26.86
N ASP A 58 34.54 28.68 -26.93
CA ASP A 58 35.04 30.00 -26.57
C ASP A 58 34.73 31.06 -27.65
N GLU A 59 34.54 32.29 -27.14
CA GLU A 59 34.84 33.64 -27.65
C GLU A 59 34.39 34.09 -29.06
N SER A 60 33.41 35.00 -29.11
CA SER A 60 33.65 36.44 -29.41
C SER A 60 32.34 37.21 -29.69
N GLY A 61 32.24 38.43 -29.16
CA GLY A 61 31.63 39.56 -29.89
C GLY A 61 30.13 39.82 -29.77
N ASP A 62 29.81 40.76 -28.88
CA ASP A 62 28.86 41.86 -29.05
C ASP A 62 27.33 41.61 -28.95
N SER A 63 26.71 42.63 -28.38
CA SER A 63 25.40 42.77 -27.76
C SER A 63 24.21 42.73 -28.71
N SER A 64 23.17 41.98 -28.33
CA SER A 64 21.78 42.43 -28.48
C SER A 64 20.86 41.64 -27.54
N SER A 65 20.01 42.39 -26.84
CA SER A 65 19.03 41.88 -25.88
C SER A 65 18.06 40.88 -26.53
N VAL A 66 18.01 39.67 -25.99
CA VAL A 66 16.87 38.77 -26.15
C VAL A 66 16.30 38.54 -24.76
N LEU A 67 15.06 38.98 -24.55
CA LEU A 67 14.24 38.59 -23.41
C LEU A 67 14.22 37.06 -23.34
N GLN A 68 15.04 36.48 -22.48
CA GLN A 68 14.89 35.09 -22.05
C GLN A 68 13.66 35.05 -21.13
N GLY A 69 12.49 34.94 -21.75
CA GLY A 69 11.38 34.31 -21.05
C GLY A 69 11.86 32.95 -20.58
N GLN A 70 11.91 32.73 -19.27
CA GLN A 70 11.92 31.38 -18.72
C GLN A 70 10.70 30.67 -19.30
N LEU A 71 10.91 29.85 -20.32
CA LEU A 71 9.94 28.85 -20.71
C LEU A 71 9.87 27.90 -19.52
N THR A 72 8.88 28.09 -18.66
CA THR A 72 8.41 27.02 -17.80
C THR A 72 8.20 25.80 -18.70
N PRO A 73 8.66 24.59 -18.32
CA PRO A 73 8.32 23.40 -19.07
C PRO A 73 6.80 23.41 -19.24
N VAL A 74 6.33 23.52 -20.48
CA VAL A 74 4.90 23.44 -20.75
C VAL A 74 4.47 22.12 -20.15
N ASP A 75 3.61 22.19 -19.15
CA ASP A 75 3.08 21.03 -18.48
C ASP A 75 2.25 20.24 -19.49
N ARG A 76 2.86 19.22 -20.11
CA ARG A 76 2.23 18.41 -21.18
C ARG A 76 1.32 17.32 -20.63
N ARG A 77 0.84 17.45 -19.39
CA ARG A 77 -0.16 16.53 -18.84
C ARG A 77 -1.43 16.61 -19.69
N PRO A 78 -1.99 15.48 -20.17
CA PRO A 78 -3.24 15.49 -20.93
C PRO A 78 -4.48 15.69 -20.02
N PHE A 79 -4.27 16.04 -18.75
CA PHE A 79 -5.30 16.17 -17.73
C PHE A 79 -5.01 17.36 -16.80
N ILE A 80 -6.08 17.85 -16.18
CA ILE A 80 -6.05 18.76 -15.03
C ILE A 80 -6.25 17.93 -13.76
N ILE A 81 -5.57 18.33 -12.68
CA ILE A 81 -5.74 17.75 -11.36
C ILE A 81 -6.77 18.57 -10.59
N HIS A 82 -7.82 17.92 -10.12
CA HIS A 82 -8.81 18.50 -9.21
C HIS A 82 -8.63 17.87 -7.83
N GLU A 83 -8.32 18.68 -6.83
CA GLU A 83 -8.36 18.27 -5.42
C GLU A 83 -9.81 18.23 -4.95
N ILE A 84 -10.23 17.10 -4.41
CA ILE A 84 -11.64 16.84 -4.10
C ILE A 84 -11.87 16.84 -2.59
N ALA A 85 -11.17 15.98 -1.85
CA ALA A 85 -11.41 15.77 -0.43
C ALA A 85 -10.16 15.27 0.30
N GLN A 86 -10.03 15.63 1.58
CA GLN A 86 -8.93 15.17 2.43
C GLN A 86 -9.32 13.93 3.25
N PHE A 87 -8.34 13.06 3.47
CA PHE A 87 -8.45 11.84 4.27
C PHE A 87 -7.22 11.67 5.16
N ASN A 88 -7.35 10.88 6.22
CA ASN A 88 -6.25 10.58 7.13
C ASN A 88 -5.52 9.29 6.70
N HIS A 89 -4.39 9.42 6.02
CA HIS A 89 -3.59 8.29 5.51
C HIS A 89 -4.45 7.25 4.75
N PRO A 90 -5.11 7.65 3.66
CA PRO A 90 -5.91 6.73 2.85
C PRO A 90 -4.99 5.68 2.22
N MET A 91 -5.44 4.43 2.15
CA MET A 91 -4.66 3.27 1.72
C MET A 91 -5.19 2.60 0.44
N ALA A 92 -6.51 2.62 0.27
CA ALA A 92 -7.22 2.09 -0.88
C ALA A 92 -8.61 2.72 -0.98
N MET A 93 -9.20 2.68 -2.16
CA MET A 93 -10.55 3.16 -2.39
C MET A 93 -11.29 2.33 -3.45
N THR A 94 -12.62 2.33 -3.39
CA THR A 94 -13.45 1.67 -4.41
C THR A 94 -14.78 2.38 -4.58
N PHE A 95 -15.22 2.53 -5.83
CA PHE A 95 -16.49 3.20 -6.18
C PHE A 95 -17.67 2.24 -6.04
N LEU A 96 -18.75 2.73 -5.46
CA LEU A 96 -20.08 2.15 -5.56
C LEU A 96 -20.73 2.57 -6.90
N ALA A 97 -21.73 1.81 -7.38
CA ALA A 97 -22.37 2.10 -8.67
C ALA A 97 -23.10 3.46 -8.71
N ASN A 98 -23.51 3.99 -7.55
CA ASN A 98 -24.16 5.29 -7.42
C ASN A 98 -23.17 6.47 -7.44
N GLY A 99 -21.86 6.22 -7.53
CA GLY A 99 -20.81 7.25 -7.53
C GLY A 99 -20.25 7.59 -6.15
N ASP A 100 -20.78 7.01 -5.08
CA ASP A 100 -20.15 7.09 -3.76
C ASP A 100 -18.81 6.34 -3.78
N LEU A 101 -17.88 6.75 -2.91
CA LEU A 101 -16.54 6.17 -2.83
C LEU A 101 -16.26 5.71 -1.40
N LEU A 102 -15.93 4.44 -1.24
CA LEU A 102 -15.36 3.92 0.00
C LEU A 102 -13.86 4.23 0.02
N VAL A 103 -13.36 4.77 1.14
CA VAL A 103 -11.94 5.05 1.34
C VAL A 103 -11.47 4.43 2.64
N ALA A 104 -10.53 3.50 2.55
CA ALA A 104 -9.90 2.85 3.70
C ALA A 104 -8.78 3.74 4.23
N GLU A 105 -8.86 4.14 5.50
CA GLU A 105 -7.79 4.87 6.19
C GLU A 105 -6.95 3.91 7.02
N LYS A 106 -5.62 4.05 6.93
CA LYS A 106 -4.64 3.14 7.54
C LYS A 106 -4.90 2.86 9.02
N THR A 107 -5.42 3.83 9.77
CA THR A 107 -5.71 3.73 11.21
C THR A 107 -6.90 2.84 11.56
N GLY A 108 -7.63 2.30 10.58
CA GLY A 108 -8.73 1.36 10.80
C GLY A 108 -10.12 1.90 10.49
N GLN A 109 -10.24 3.13 9.99
CA GLN A 109 -11.52 3.70 9.61
C GLN A 109 -11.85 3.42 8.14
N LEU A 110 -13.12 3.21 7.84
CA LEU A 110 -13.64 3.21 6.47
C LEU A 110 -14.58 4.40 6.31
N LYS A 111 -14.26 5.26 5.36
CA LYS A 111 -15.00 6.49 5.05
C LYS A 111 -15.89 6.25 3.84
N LEU A 112 -17.05 6.92 3.81
CA LEU A 112 -17.94 6.95 2.64
C LEU A 112 -18.00 8.40 2.15
N TRP A 113 -17.37 8.66 1.01
CA TRP A 113 -17.42 9.96 0.35
C TRP A 113 -18.56 9.97 -0.67
N HIS A 114 -19.28 11.09 -0.72
CA HIS A 114 -20.37 11.32 -1.65
C HIS A 114 -19.99 12.37 -2.70
N PRO A 115 -20.57 12.34 -3.91
CA PRO A 115 -20.32 13.33 -4.96
C PRO A 115 -20.58 14.79 -4.58
N ASP A 116 -21.40 15.05 -3.55
CA ASP A 116 -21.62 16.39 -2.98
C ASP A 116 -20.55 16.81 -1.96
N ASN A 117 -19.45 16.05 -1.88
CA ASN A 117 -18.31 16.23 -0.99
C ASN A 117 -18.59 16.02 0.50
N LYS A 118 -19.75 15.44 0.86
CA LYS A 118 -19.99 14.96 2.24
C LYS A 118 -19.23 13.66 2.48
N ILE A 119 -18.77 13.48 3.72
CA ILE A 119 -18.01 12.29 4.13
C ILE A 119 -18.61 11.70 5.41
N GLY A 120 -19.17 10.50 5.31
CA GLY A 120 -19.58 9.70 6.45
C GLY A 120 -18.53 8.70 6.91
N THR A 121 -18.89 7.96 7.97
CA THR A 121 -18.05 6.89 8.54
C THR A 121 -18.82 5.58 8.54
N ILE A 122 -18.16 4.50 8.12
CA ILE A 122 -18.65 3.14 8.28
C ILE A 122 -18.17 2.59 9.63
N ARG A 123 -19.12 2.15 10.44
CA ARG A 123 -18.90 1.59 11.79
C ARG A 123 -18.75 0.07 11.77
N ASN A 124 -18.44 -0.51 12.93
CA ASN A 124 -18.21 -1.95 13.13
C ASN A 124 -17.02 -2.49 12.32
N MET A 125 -15.95 -1.70 12.27
CA MET A 125 -14.70 -2.10 11.64
C MET A 125 -13.99 -3.21 12.45
N PRO A 126 -13.18 -4.08 11.79
CA PRO A 126 -12.28 -4.97 12.51
C PRO A 126 -11.31 -4.19 13.39
N ASP A 127 -10.70 -4.88 14.35
CA ASP A 127 -9.59 -4.30 15.10
C ASP A 127 -8.33 -4.32 14.25
N VAL A 128 -7.76 -3.14 14.06
CA VAL A 128 -6.64 -2.92 13.15
C VAL A 128 -5.40 -2.54 13.95
N VAL A 129 -4.29 -3.20 13.64
CA VAL A 129 -2.97 -2.84 14.18
C VAL A 129 -2.23 -2.00 13.13
N SER A 130 -2.24 -0.68 13.30
CA SER A 130 -1.52 0.25 12.42
C SER A 130 -0.07 0.43 12.87
N SER A 131 0.88 -0.11 12.10
CA SER A 131 2.31 0.03 12.35
C SER A 131 3.10 -0.20 11.06
N GLY A 132 4.11 0.62 10.78
CA GLY A 132 4.92 0.51 9.56
C GLY A 132 4.07 0.59 8.29
N GLN A 133 4.04 -0.47 7.49
CA GLN A 133 3.18 -0.61 6.31
C GLN A 133 1.81 -1.24 6.62
N GLY A 134 1.57 -1.66 7.87
CA GLY A 134 0.31 -2.26 8.33
C GLY A 134 -0.75 -1.23 8.68
N GLY A 135 -1.99 -1.67 8.73
CA GLY A 135 -3.18 -0.86 8.94
C GLY A 135 -4.42 -1.54 8.34
N LEU A 136 -5.45 -0.75 8.03
CA LEU A 136 -6.48 -1.14 7.06
C LEU A 136 -5.90 -0.90 5.67
N LEU A 137 -5.82 -1.95 4.85
CA LEU A 137 -4.95 -1.98 3.68
C LEU A 137 -5.72 -1.87 2.36
N ASP A 138 -6.77 -2.67 2.18
CA ASP A 138 -7.54 -2.71 0.94
C ASP A 138 -9.06 -2.78 1.18
N VAL A 139 -9.83 -2.33 0.19
CA VAL A 139 -11.29 -2.44 0.13
C VAL A 139 -11.73 -2.78 -1.29
N ALA A 140 -12.47 -3.87 -1.44
CA ALA A 140 -13.02 -4.32 -2.72
C ALA A 140 -14.50 -4.68 -2.61
N LEU A 141 -15.25 -4.48 -3.69
CA LEU A 141 -16.64 -4.89 -3.78
C LEU A 141 -16.74 -6.32 -4.33
N HIS A 142 -17.73 -7.08 -3.88
CA HIS A 142 -18.12 -8.32 -4.56
C HIS A 142 -18.57 -8.01 -6.00
N PRO A 143 -18.32 -8.90 -6.99
CA PRO A 143 -18.79 -8.68 -8.37
C PRO A 143 -20.31 -8.51 -8.52
N ASP A 144 -21.09 -9.09 -7.59
CA ASP A 144 -22.55 -8.92 -7.48
C ASP A 144 -22.97 -7.94 -6.36
N PHE A 145 -22.16 -6.92 -6.06
CA PHE A 145 -22.39 -5.98 -4.95
C PHE A 145 -23.81 -5.37 -4.94
N GLU A 146 -24.35 -5.02 -6.11
CA GLU A 146 -25.71 -4.46 -6.22
C GLU A 146 -26.82 -5.41 -5.73
N LYS A 147 -26.52 -6.71 -5.57
CA LYS A 147 -27.47 -7.71 -5.07
C LYS A 147 -27.21 -8.12 -3.64
N ASN A 148 -25.95 -8.12 -3.20
CA ASN A 148 -25.56 -8.71 -1.92
C ASN A 148 -24.87 -7.73 -0.95
N HIS A 149 -24.52 -6.54 -1.43
CA HIS A 149 -23.87 -5.47 -0.68
C HIS A 149 -22.59 -5.90 0.05
N LEU A 150 -21.89 -6.91 -0.47
CA LEU A 150 -20.70 -7.46 0.18
C LEU A 150 -19.45 -6.66 -0.16
N VAL A 151 -18.78 -6.20 0.89
CA VAL A 151 -17.44 -5.60 0.82
C VAL A 151 -16.41 -6.55 1.41
N TYR A 152 -15.20 -6.49 0.87
CA TYR A 152 -14.04 -7.26 1.29
C TYR A 152 -12.98 -6.27 1.76
N LEU A 153 -12.41 -6.53 2.92
CA LEU A 153 -11.43 -5.67 3.56
C LEU A 153 -10.20 -6.50 3.88
N SER A 154 -9.02 -5.92 3.69
CA SER A 154 -7.80 -6.43 4.30
C SER A 154 -7.28 -5.51 5.39
N TRP A 155 -6.77 -6.11 6.47
CA TRP A 155 -6.14 -5.37 7.57
C TRP A 155 -5.03 -6.18 8.22
N THR A 156 -4.29 -5.57 9.14
CA THR A 156 -3.26 -6.24 9.93
C THR A 156 -3.73 -6.51 11.36
N GLU A 157 -3.49 -7.73 11.82
CA GLU A 157 -3.73 -8.16 13.20
C GLU A 157 -2.42 -8.62 13.85
N SER A 158 -2.27 -8.40 15.15
CA SER A 158 -1.13 -8.90 15.94
C SER A 158 -1.56 -10.04 16.87
N GLU A 159 -0.65 -10.98 17.15
CA GLU A 159 -0.92 -12.05 18.12
C GLU A 159 -1.23 -11.52 19.51
N LYS A 160 -0.52 -10.46 19.93
CA LYS A 160 -0.78 -9.75 21.19
C LYS A 160 -2.24 -9.31 21.27
N LEU A 161 -2.74 -8.60 20.27
CA LEU A 161 -4.12 -8.11 20.27
C LEU A 161 -5.15 -9.25 20.32
N LEU A 162 -4.89 -10.35 19.60
CA LEU A 162 -5.77 -11.53 19.64
C LEU A 162 -5.82 -12.13 21.06
N LYS A 163 -4.65 -12.35 21.69
CA LYS A 163 -4.55 -12.86 23.07
C LYS A 163 -5.20 -11.91 24.06
N GLU A 164 -5.05 -10.61 23.88
CA GLU A 164 -5.68 -9.60 24.72
C GLU A 164 -7.20 -9.70 24.64
N LYS A 165 -7.76 -9.78 23.43
CA LYS A 165 -9.21 -9.92 23.25
C LYS A 165 -9.76 -11.24 23.79
N GLU A 166 -9.02 -12.33 23.66
CA GLU A 166 -9.39 -13.61 24.26
C GLU A 166 -9.40 -13.54 25.79
N ALA A 167 -8.40 -12.91 26.40
CA ALA A 167 -8.35 -12.71 27.85
C ALA A 167 -9.52 -11.85 28.34
N LEU A 168 -9.82 -10.72 27.66
CA LEU A 168 -10.99 -9.89 27.98
C LEU A 168 -12.30 -10.69 27.88
N ARG A 169 -12.48 -11.50 26.83
CA ARG A 169 -13.67 -12.35 26.67
C ARG A 169 -13.81 -13.39 27.78
N ASN A 170 -12.68 -13.89 28.28
CA ASN A 170 -12.63 -14.88 29.36
C ASN A 170 -12.63 -14.23 30.76
N GLY A 171 -12.82 -12.91 30.86
CA GLY A 171 -12.84 -12.19 32.14
C GLY A 171 -11.49 -12.18 32.87
N LYS A 172 -10.39 -12.41 32.16
CA LYS A 172 -9.04 -12.47 32.74
C LYS A 172 -8.35 -11.12 32.56
N GLU A 173 -7.90 -10.54 33.67
CA GLU A 173 -7.08 -9.34 33.68
C GLU A 173 -5.68 -9.68 33.13
N ILE A 174 -5.16 -8.83 32.24
CA ILE A 174 -3.84 -9.01 31.65
C ILE A 174 -2.88 -8.18 32.47
N ALA A 175 -1.91 -8.81 33.12
CA ALA A 175 -0.88 -8.08 33.85
C ALA A 175 -0.08 -7.21 32.86
N GLU A 176 0.00 -5.90 33.11
CA GLU A 176 0.69 -4.91 32.26
C GLU A 176 2.14 -5.29 31.96
N ASP A 177 2.81 -5.99 32.89
CA ASP A 177 4.21 -6.44 32.78
C ASP A 177 4.39 -7.69 31.88
N SER A 178 3.30 -8.30 31.42
CA SER A 178 3.35 -9.40 30.43
C SER A 178 3.60 -8.89 29.01
N LEU A 179 3.59 -7.58 28.81
CA LEU A 179 3.56 -6.88 27.53
C LEU A 179 4.92 -6.27 27.19
N GLY A 180 5.98 -7.09 27.25
CA GLY A 180 7.33 -6.70 26.83
C GLY A 180 7.36 -5.99 25.46
N GLU A 181 8.48 -5.31 25.15
CA GLU A 181 8.70 -4.48 23.95
C GLU A 181 7.93 -4.98 22.71
N ASP A 182 7.29 -4.05 21.98
CA ASP A 182 6.37 -4.29 20.85
C ASP A 182 7.03 -5.02 19.66
N LYS A 183 7.32 -6.31 19.87
CA LYS A 183 7.79 -7.33 18.92
C LYS A 183 6.65 -8.31 18.62
N SER A 184 5.41 -7.86 18.72
CA SER A 184 4.26 -8.73 18.49
C SER A 184 4.24 -9.21 17.04
N ALA A 185 4.15 -10.52 16.83
CA ALA A 185 4.01 -11.10 15.50
C ALA A 185 2.73 -10.59 14.83
N MET A 186 2.87 -10.07 13.61
CA MET A 186 1.78 -9.48 12.82
C MET A 186 1.67 -10.16 11.45
N GLY A 187 0.44 -10.18 10.93
CA GLY A 187 0.15 -10.65 9.58
C GLY A 187 -1.15 -10.06 9.06
N ALA A 188 -1.27 -10.01 7.74
CA ALA A 188 -2.48 -9.55 7.06
C ALA A 188 -3.64 -10.54 7.25
N VAL A 189 -4.85 -10.01 7.17
CA VAL A 189 -6.12 -10.73 7.29
C VAL A 189 -7.06 -10.20 6.23
N VAL A 190 -7.89 -11.07 5.65
CA VAL A 190 -8.98 -10.67 4.77
C VAL A 190 -10.30 -11.16 5.34
N GLY A 191 -11.29 -10.27 5.34
CA GLY A 191 -12.64 -10.55 5.76
C GLY A 191 -13.66 -9.92 4.83
N ARG A 192 -14.90 -10.38 4.95
CA ARG A 192 -16.05 -9.89 4.21
C ARG A 192 -17.18 -9.50 5.16
N ALA A 193 -17.95 -8.50 4.77
CA ALA A 193 -19.12 -8.05 5.50
C ALA A 193 -20.15 -7.45 4.53
N GLU A 194 -21.41 -7.41 4.95
CA GLU A 194 -22.43 -6.62 4.27
C GLU A 194 -22.27 -5.15 4.65
N LEU A 195 -22.24 -4.26 3.67
CA LEU A 195 -22.27 -2.81 3.86
C LEU A 195 -23.73 -2.35 3.97
N VAL A 196 -24.07 -1.79 5.13
CA VAL A 196 -25.39 -1.21 5.39
C VAL A 196 -25.24 0.30 5.57
N CYS A 197 -25.58 1.06 4.53
CA CYS A 197 -25.58 2.52 4.58
C CYS A 197 -26.74 3.05 5.44
N ASP A 198 -26.53 4.18 6.09
CA ASP A 198 -27.55 4.89 6.86
C ASP A 198 -27.95 6.22 6.19
N ASN A 199 -29.05 6.81 6.68
CA ASN A 199 -29.58 8.07 6.14
C ASN A 199 -28.76 9.31 6.53
N LYS A 200 -27.65 9.16 7.25
CA LYS A 200 -26.75 10.26 7.65
C LYS A 200 -25.51 10.35 6.74
N GLY A 201 -25.48 9.58 5.66
CA GLY A 201 -24.33 9.49 4.74
C GLY A 201 -23.20 8.58 5.26
N GLY A 202 -23.43 7.84 6.34
CA GLY A 202 -22.49 6.85 6.86
C GLY A 202 -23.04 5.44 6.72
N GLY A 203 -22.62 4.55 7.61
CA GLY A 203 -23.16 3.20 7.66
C GLY A 203 -22.47 2.31 8.67
N ARG A 204 -22.58 1.00 8.46
CA ARG A 204 -21.91 -0.02 9.25
C ARG A 204 -21.63 -1.27 8.43
N LEU A 205 -20.66 -2.04 8.88
CA LEU A 205 -20.49 -3.42 8.46
C LEU A 205 -21.38 -4.35 9.30
N ALA A 206 -22.01 -5.31 8.64
CA ALA A 206 -22.82 -6.36 9.25
C ALA A 206 -22.21 -7.74 8.96
N GLY A 207 -22.17 -8.62 9.96
CA GLY A 207 -21.76 -10.01 9.79
C GLY A 207 -20.32 -10.20 9.31
N LEU A 208 -19.37 -9.38 9.82
CA LEU A 208 -17.96 -9.50 9.47
C LEU A 208 -17.46 -10.93 9.70
N SER A 209 -16.96 -11.55 8.65
CA SER A 209 -16.42 -12.91 8.64
C SER A 209 -15.01 -12.91 8.06
N ILE A 210 -14.06 -13.49 8.80
CA ILE A 210 -12.67 -13.63 8.36
C ILE A 210 -12.57 -14.86 7.45
N ILE A 211 -12.02 -14.66 6.25
CA ILE A 211 -11.95 -15.70 5.21
C ILE A 211 -10.51 -16.08 4.85
N TRP A 212 -9.51 -15.30 5.27
CA TRP A 212 -8.11 -15.62 5.05
C TRP A 212 -7.20 -14.93 6.08
N ARG A 213 -6.09 -15.57 6.43
CA ARG A 213 -5.00 -15.00 7.23
C ARG A 213 -3.66 -15.33 6.60
N GLN A 214 -2.76 -14.36 6.70
CA GLN A 214 -1.34 -14.54 6.43
C GLN A 214 -0.70 -15.32 7.58
N GLU A 215 -0.16 -16.49 7.27
CA GLU A 215 0.33 -17.48 8.24
C GLU A 215 1.70 -18.04 7.84
N PRO A 216 2.67 -18.08 8.78
CA PRO A 216 2.58 -17.58 10.16
C PRO A 216 2.56 -16.05 10.22
N LYS A 217 2.08 -15.50 11.34
CA LYS A 217 2.38 -14.11 11.70
C LYS A 217 3.86 -14.02 12.05
N THR A 218 4.52 -12.92 11.69
CA THR A 218 5.96 -12.72 11.94
C THR A 218 6.22 -11.37 12.58
N GLU A 219 7.35 -11.25 13.27
CA GLU A 219 7.83 -9.95 13.76
C GLU A 219 8.09 -8.98 12.59
N GLY A 220 8.09 -7.68 12.90
CA GLY A 220 8.28 -6.60 11.93
C GLY A 220 6.97 -6.09 11.33
N ASN A 221 7.06 -4.99 10.58
CA ASN A 221 5.89 -4.21 10.14
C ASN A 221 5.93 -3.82 8.66
N ALA A 222 6.55 -4.64 7.80
CA ALA A 222 6.71 -4.37 6.36
C ALA A 222 6.36 -5.59 5.48
N ASN A 223 6.09 -5.36 4.20
CA ASN A 223 5.81 -6.39 3.20
C ASN A 223 4.59 -7.26 3.52
N PHE A 224 3.47 -6.63 3.87
CA PHE A 224 2.20 -7.34 4.07
C PHE A 224 1.57 -7.79 2.74
N GLY A 225 1.72 -7.00 1.67
CA GLY A 225 0.90 -7.14 0.46
C GLY A 225 -0.55 -6.80 0.77
N ALA A 226 -1.40 -7.84 0.80
CA ALA A 226 -2.81 -7.82 1.16
C ALA A 226 -3.73 -7.01 0.23
N ARG A 227 -3.36 -6.89 -1.05
CA ARG A 227 -4.31 -6.45 -2.08
C ARG A 227 -5.30 -7.54 -2.41
N ILE A 228 -6.51 -7.14 -2.77
CA ILE A 228 -7.62 -8.03 -3.07
C ILE A 228 -8.13 -7.70 -4.47
N THR A 229 -8.34 -8.72 -5.31
CA THR A 229 -9.05 -8.54 -6.58
C THR A 229 -9.92 -9.74 -6.89
N PHE A 230 -11.05 -9.50 -7.55
CA PHE A 230 -11.92 -10.57 -8.03
C PHE A 230 -11.57 -10.93 -9.47
N ALA A 231 -11.49 -12.24 -9.73
CA ALA A 231 -11.46 -12.74 -11.08
C ALA A 231 -12.86 -12.71 -11.73
N PRO A 232 -12.95 -12.81 -13.07
CA PRO A 232 -14.23 -12.90 -13.78
C PRO A 232 -15.11 -14.07 -13.33
N ASP A 233 -14.52 -15.16 -12.82
CA ASP A 233 -15.22 -16.32 -12.26
C ASP A 233 -15.68 -16.12 -10.80
N LYS A 234 -15.51 -14.92 -10.25
CA LYS A 234 -15.84 -14.51 -8.88
C LYS A 234 -14.98 -15.16 -7.79
N SER A 235 -13.89 -15.85 -8.16
CA SER A 235 -12.86 -16.22 -7.18
C SER A 235 -12.07 -14.99 -6.74
N LEU A 236 -11.57 -15.03 -5.51
CA LEU A 236 -10.86 -13.96 -4.85
C LEU A 236 -9.36 -14.24 -4.88
N PHE A 237 -8.59 -13.28 -5.38
CA PHE A 237 -7.13 -13.30 -5.35
C PHE A 237 -6.62 -12.32 -4.30
N ILE A 238 -5.66 -12.77 -3.50
CA ILE A 238 -5.06 -11.95 -2.44
C ILE A 238 -3.54 -11.99 -2.59
N SER A 239 -2.88 -10.84 -2.51
CA SER A 239 -1.43 -10.81 -2.40
C SER A 239 -0.97 -11.03 -0.97
N SER A 240 0.10 -11.77 -0.79
CA SER A 240 0.73 -11.99 0.52
C SER A 240 2.23 -11.74 0.38
N GLY A 241 2.71 -10.64 0.96
CA GLY A 241 4.13 -10.33 0.94
C GLY A 241 4.96 -11.29 1.79
N ASP A 242 6.28 -11.24 1.64
CA ASP A 242 7.24 -12.12 2.32
C ASP A 242 7.52 -11.72 3.77
N ARG A 243 6.92 -10.62 4.24
CA ARG A 243 7.11 -10.07 5.59
C ARG A 243 8.55 -9.75 5.96
N SER A 244 9.37 -9.40 4.97
CA SER A 244 10.83 -9.23 5.11
C SER A 244 11.54 -10.50 5.56
N GLN A 245 10.97 -11.67 5.26
CA GLN A 245 11.56 -12.99 5.46
C GLN A 245 11.75 -13.65 4.08
N PRO A 246 12.82 -13.33 3.34
CA PRO A 246 12.91 -13.67 1.92
C PRO A 246 12.76 -15.16 1.63
N ALA A 247 13.34 -16.04 2.46
CA ALA A 247 13.23 -17.49 2.29
C ALA A 247 11.78 -18.02 2.29
N SER A 248 10.87 -17.30 2.97
CA SER A 248 9.44 -17.68 3.06
C SER A 248 8.75 -17.69 1.71
N ALA A 249 9.20 -16.88 0.74
CA ALA A 249 8.62 -16.81 -0.59
C ALA A 249 8.74 -18.12 -1.38
N GLN A 250 9.76 -18.94 -1.06
CA GLN A 250 9.99 -20.26 -1.64
C GLN A 250 9.40 -21.41 -0.80
N ASP A 251 9.10 -21.18 0.48
CA ASP A 251 8.45 -22.16 1.33
C ASP A 251 6.98 -22.33 0.94
N MET A 252 6.62 -23.52 0.46
CA MET A 252 5.27 -23.86 0.01
C MET A 252 4.37 -24.38 1.14
N SER A 253 4.89 -24.54 2.35
CA SER A 253 4.09 -24.96 3.53
C SER A 253 3.31 -23.81 4.17
N ILE A 254 3.71 -22.57 3.86
CA ILE A 254 3.15 -21.31 4.39
C ILE A 254 2.69 -20.40 3.24
N ASN A 255 1.98 -19.32 3.56
CA ASN A 255 1.42 -18.43 2.54
C ASN A 255 2.12 -17.05 2.44
N LEU A 256 3.35 -16.91 2.95
CA LEU A 256 4.17 -15.69 2.81
C LEU A 256 4.88 -15.63 1.44
N GLY A 257 4.93 -14.46 0.82
CA GLY A 257 5.55 -14.26 -0.49
C GLY A 257 4.83 -15.02 -1.63
N LYS A 258 3.50 -14.98 -1.61
CA LYS A 258 2.59 -15.72 -2.52
C LYS A 258 1.53 -14.79 -3.10
N ILE A 259 0.95 -15.21 -4.23
CA ILE A 259 -0.43 -14.84 -4.56
C ILE A 259 -1.31 -16.05 -4.23
N VAL A 260 -2.39 -15.84 -3.50
CA VAL A 260 -3.35 -16.88 -3.13
C VAL A 260 -4.66 -16.70 -3.88
N ARG A 261 -5.38 -17.81 -4.11
CA ARG A 261 -6.73 -17.83 -4.67
C ARG A 261 -7.67 -18.62 -3.77
N ILE A 262 -8.76 -18.00 -3.36
CA ILE A 262 -9.84 -18.59 -2.57
C ILE A 262 -11.19 -18.26 -3.22
N SER A 263 -12.28 -18.92 -2.81
CA SER A 263 -13.62 -18.48 -3.19
C SER A 263 -13.98 -17.19 -2.46
N ASP A 264 -15.06 -16.54 -2.87
CA ASP A 264 -15.64 -15.38 -2.19
C ASP A 264 -15.99 -15.64 -0.70
N VAL A 265 -16.28 -16.88 -0.32
CA VAL A 265 -16.49 -17.31 1.09
C VAL A 265 -15.27 -17.93 1.78
N GLY A 266 -14.08 -17.88 1.18
CA GLY A 266 -12.84 -18.40 1.78
C GLY A 266 -12.60 -19.90 1.64
N ARG A 267 -13.34 -20.60 0.77
CA ARG A 267 -13.08 -22.01 0.45
C ARG A 267 -11.96 -22.13 -0.57
N ILE A 268 -11.31 -23.28 -0.62
CA ILE A 268 -10.29 -23.57 -1.64
C ILE A 268 -10.98 -23.98 -2.95
N PRO A 269 -10.77 -23.27 -4.07
CA PRO A 269 -11.22 -23.72 -5.38
C PRO A 269 -10.58 -25.06 -5.74
N ALA A 270 -11.40 -26.00 -6.22
CA ALA A 270 -10.97 -27.37 -6.49
C ALA A 270 -9.82 -27.44 -7.52
N ASP A 271 -9.79 -26.47 -8.44
CA ASP A 271 -8.81 -26.38 -9.51
C ASP A 271 -7.54 -25.59 -9.11
N ASN A 272 -7.34 -25.20 -7.86
CA ASN A 272 -6.07 -24.58 -7.44
C ASN A 272 -4.87 -25.50 -7.73
N PRO A 273 -3.72 -24.94 -8.15
CA PRO A 273 -2.59 -25.72 -8.68
C PRO A 273 -1.95 -26.68 -7.68
N PHE A 274 -2.12 -26.44 -6.37
CA PHE A 274 -1.51 -27.24 -5.31
C PHE A 274 -2.53 -27.83 -4.32
N ASN A 275 -3.78 -27.95 -4.76
CA ASN A 275 -4.87 -28.46 -3.94
C ASN A 275 -4.59 -29.88 -3.41
N GLY A 276 -5.04 -30.18 -2.19
CA GLY A 276 -4.86 -31.48 -1.54
C GLY A 276 -3.52 -31.71 -0.84
N SER A 277 -2.58 -30.75 -0.88
CA SER A 277 -1.27 -30.89 -0.22
C SER A 277 -1.33 -30.58 1.29
N SER A 278 -1.83 -29.39 1.63
CA SER A 278 -2.13 -28.91 3.00
C SER A 278 -3.08 -27.74 2.88
N PHE A 279 -3.73 -27.30 3.96
CA PHE A 279 -4.66 -26.16 3.88
C PHE A 279 -4.00 -24.89 3.32
N LEU A 280 -2.85 -24.47 3.88
CA LEU A 280 -2.14 -23.27 3.41
C LEU A 280 -1.61 -23.44 1.99
N LYS A 281 -0.98 -24.58 1.67
CA LYS A 281 -0.45 -24.82 0.33
C LYS A 281 -1.54 -24.84 -0.74
N SER A 282 -2.73 -25.35 -0.40
CA SER A 282 -3.86 -25.42 -1.33
C SER A 282 -4.42 -24.04 -1.71
N GLN A 283 -4.13 -22.99 -0.93
CA GLN A 283 -4.49 -21.60 -1.26
C GLN A 283 -3.59 -21.00 -2.35
N ILE A 284 -2.36 -21.51 -2.50
CA ILE A 284 -1.33 -20.85 -3.31
C ILE A 284 -1.70 -20.93 -4.79
N TRP A 285 -1.71 -19.77 -5.46
CA TRP A 285 -1.82 -19.66 -6.90
C TRP A 285 -0.44 -19.52 -7.57
N SER A 286 0.43 -18.69 -7.00
CA SER A 286 1.83 -18.53 -7.43
C SER A 286 2.73 -18.17 -6.25
N SER A 287 4.04 -18.42 -6.40
CA SER A 287 5.05 -18.23 -5.36
C SER A 287 6.24 -17.39 -5.82
N GLY A 288 7.18 -17.10 -4.92
CA GLY A 288 8.39 -16.35 -5.25
C GLY A 288 8.15 -14.85 -5.42
N HIS A 289 7.28 -14.27 -4.58
CA HIS A 289 6.98 -12.83 -4.55
C HIS A 289 7.57 -12.17 -3.31
N ARG A 290 7.96 -10.90 -3.42
CA ARG A 290 8.50 -10.10 -2.31
C ARG A 290 7.41 -9.28 -1.63
N ASN A 291 6.87 -8.29 -2.33
CA ASN A 291 5.84 -7.39 -1.77
C ASN A 291 4.90 -6.88 -2.87
N PRO A 292 3.92 -7.71 -3.29
CA PRO A 292 2.93 -7.34 -4.31
C PRO A 292 1.91 -6.33 -3.77
N LEU A 293 1.85 -5.16 -4.39
CA LEU A 293 1.00 -4.03 -3.97
C LEU A 293 -0.04 -3.61 -5.01
N GLY A 294 -0.12 -4.28 -6.15
CA GLY A 294 -1.20 -4.11 -7.11
C GLY A 294 -1.54 -5.44 -7.77
N LEU A 295 -2.84 -5.71 -7.88
CA LEU A 295 -3.40 -6.89 -8.53
C LEU A 295 -4.53 -6.43 -9.43
N SER A 296 -4.53 -6.83 -10.70
CA SER A 296 -5.59 -6.44 -11.62
C SER A 296 -5.75 -7.44 -12.74
N PHE A 297 -6.99 -7.76 -13.08
CA PHE A 297 -7.32 -8.44 -14.32
C PHE A 297 -7.44 -7.42 -15.44
N ALA A 298 -6.72 -7.64 -16.53
CA ALA A 298 -6.88 -6.88 -17.75
C ALA A 298 -8.23 -7.24 -18.42
N PRO A 299 -8.74 -6.40 -19.35
CA PRO A 299 -10.01 -6.67 -20.04
C PRO A 299 -10.04 -7.98 -20.83
N ASP A 300 -8.89 -8.51 -21.23
CA ASP A 300 -8.76 -9.80 -21.91
C ASP A 300 -8.72 -11.01 -20.94
N GLY A 301 -8.84 -10.76 -19.63
CA GLY A 301 -8.80 -11.77 -18.57
C GLY A 301 -7.40 -12.16 -18.12
N SER A 302 -6.34 -11.56 -18.67
CA SER A 302 -4.98 -11.78 -18.19
C SER A 302 -4.78 -11.17 -16.80
N PHE A 303 -4.10 -11.88 -15.90
CA PHE A 303 -3.91 -11.46 -14.52
C PHE A 303 -2.54 -10.83 -14.32
N TRP A 304 -2.50 -9.59 -13.86
CA TRP A 304 -1.27 -8.82 -13.70
C TRP A 304 -1.06 -8.39 -12.25
N GLU A 305 0.21 -8.23 -11.91
CA GLU A 305 0.65 -7.87 -10.57
C GLU A 305 1.89 -6.98 -10.65
N ASN A 306 2.00 -6.01 -9.73
CA ASN A 306 3.23 -5.26 -9.52
C ASN A 306 3.71 -5.33 -8.06
N GLU A 307 5.03 -5.41 -7.90
CA GLU A 307 5.68 -5.55 -6.59
C GLU A 307 6.88 -4.64 -6.44
N ILE A 308 7.16 -4.30 -5.18
CA ILE A 308 8.38 -3.62 -4.78
C ILE A 308 9.54 -4.62 -4.76
N GLY A 309 10.59 -4.35 -5.52
CA GLY A 309 11.82 -5.13 -5.56
C GLY A 309 12.80 -4.83 -4.42
N GLN A 310 14.03 -5.34 -4.53
CA GLN A 310 15.14 -5.01 -3.63
C GLN A 310 16.16 -4.13 -4.36
N ASN A 311 16.50 -2.98 -3.76
CA ASN A 311 17.47 -2.01 -4.30
C ASN A 311 17.12 -1.52 -5.71
N GLY A 312 15.84 -1.22 -5.96
CA GLY A 312 15.29 -1.18 -7.31
C GLY A 312 14.70 -2.54 -7.66
N GLY A 313 14.62 -2.84 -8.96
CA GLY A 313 14.10 -4.11 -9.44
C GLY A 313 12.61 -4.31 -9.13
N ASP A 314 11.85 -3.22 -9.01
CA ASP A 314 10.39 -3.28 -8.99
C ASP A 314 9.93 -3.96 -10.27
N LYS A 315 8.84 -4.73 -10.20
CA LYS A 315 8.41 -5.60 -11.29
C LYS A 315 6.96 -5.34 -11.68
N LEU A 316 6.67 -5.60 -12.95
CA LEU A 316 5.33 -5.89 -13.45
C LEU A 316 5.33 -7.31 -14.00
N ASN A 317 4.52 -8.17 -13.40
CA ASN A 317 4.44 -9.59 -13.69
C ASN A 317 3.11 -9.94 -14.35
N LEU A 318 3.16 -10.82 -15.36
CA LEU A 318 1.99 -11.54 -15.85
C LEU A 318 1.85 -12.82 -15.01
N ILE A 319 0.83 -12.87 -14.17
CA ILE A 319 0.62 -13.94 -13.19
C ILE A 319 0.08 -15.21 -13.85
N ARG A 320 0.77 -16.33 -13.62
CA ARG A 320 0.45 -17.66 -14.17
C ARG A 320 0.17 -18.65 -13.05
N LYS A 321 -0.80 -19.53 -13.29
CA LYS A 321 -1.19 -20.62 -12.38
C LYS A 321 0.00 -21.53 -12.09
N GLY A 322 0.31 -21.73 -10.81
CA GLY A 322 1.37 -22.63 -10.33
C GLY A 322 2.79 -22.13 -10.55
N ALA A 323 2.98 -20.91 -11.07
CA ALA A 323 4.30 -20.37 -11.40
C ALA A 323 5.06 -19.86 -10.17
N ASN A 324 6.38 -19.84 -10.27
CA ASN A 324 7.30 -19.27 -9.29
C ASN A 324 8.05 -18.07 -9.91
N TYR A 325 8.03 -16.92 -9.24
CA TYR A 325 8.58 -15.64 -9.71
C TYR A 325 9.99 -15.34 -9.16
N GLY A 326 10.59 -16.35 -8.52
CA GLY A 326 12.02 -16.43 -8.27
C GLY A 326 12.52 -15.70 -7.04
N TRP A 327 11.76 -14.79 -6.41
CA TRP A 327 12.24 -14.13 -5.18
C TRP A 327 12.44 -15.16 -4.04
N PRO A 328 13.56 -15.15 -3.31
CA PRO A 328 14.70 -14.24 -3.41
C PRO A 328 15.88 -14.78 -4.21
N ILE A 329 15.75 -15.97 -4.79
CA ILE A 329 16.80 -16.66 -5.57
C ILE A 329 17.20 -15.80 -6.78
N VAL A 330 16.22 -15.20 -7.47
CA VAL A 330 16.42 -14.27 -8.57
C VAL A 330 15.78 -12.92 -8.27
N THR A 331 16.53 -11.86 -8.53
CA THR A 331 16.07 -10.47 -8.41
C THR A 331 16.30 -9.74 -9.74
N ALA A 332 15.39 -8.84 -10.11
CA ALA A 332 15.51 -8.12 -11.38
C ALA A 332 16.78 -7.25 -11.45
N ALA A 333 17.22 -6.68 -10.31
CA ALA A 333 18.47 -5.95 -10.20
C ALA A 333 19.69 -6.82 -10.57
N ALA A 334 19.70 -8.09 -10.13
CA ALA A 334 20.76 -9.05 -10.47
C ALA A 334 20.72 -9.50 -11.93
N GLU A 335 19.56 -9.50 -12.59
CA GLU A 335 19.47 -9.80 -14.02
C GLU A 335 20.01 -8.65 -14.89
N THR A 336 19.73 -7.38 -14.52
CA THR A 336 20.21 -6.21 -15.28
C THR A 336 21.71 -5.96 -15.22
N SER A 337 22.41 -6.46 -14.20
CA SER A 337 23.87 -6.31 -14.07
C SER A 337 24.66 -7.34 -14.89
N SER A 338 24.00 -8.38 -15.42
CA SER A 338 24.62 -9.43 -16.22
C SER A 338 24.58 -9.13 -17.72
N ALA A 339 25.28 -8.07 -18.15
CA ALA A 339 25.36 -7.66 -19.56
C ALA A 339 26.10 -8.65 -20.50
N SER A 340 26.28 -9.92 -20.11
CA SER A 340 27.04 -10.93 -20.87
C SER A 340 26.45 -12.35 -20.83
N ALA A 341 25.28 -12.59 -20.24
CA ALA A 341 24.72 -13.95 -20.15
C ALA A 341 23.69 -14.21 -21.24
N THR A 342 24.09 -14.88 -22.33
CA THR A 342 23.18 -15.46 -23.33
C THR A 342 22.38 -16.66 -22.79
N ALA A 343 22.71 -17.16 -21.59
CA ALA A 343 21.99 -18.21 -20.90
C ALA A 343 21.14 -17.63 -19.76
N ASN A 344 19.87 -18.04 -19.67
CA ASN A 344 19.06 -17.81 -18.47
C ASN A 344 19.42 -18.88 -17.43
N PRO A 345 20.17 -18.57 -16.35
CA PRO A 345 20.64 -19.58 -15.40
C PRO A 345 19.50 -20.19 -14.56
N HIS A 346 18.33 -19.54 -14.53
CA HIS A 346 17.15 -20.02 -13.80
C HIS A 346 15.90 -20.06 -14.72
N PRO A 347 15.82 -21.00 -15.68
CA PRO A 347 14.67 -21.14 -16.57
C PRO A 347 13.39 -21.61 -15.85
N GLU A 348 13.50 -22.13 -14.64
CA GLU A 348 12.38 -22.55 -13.79
C GLU A 348 11.53 -21.38 -13.26
N PHE A 349 12.10 -20.17 -13.19
CA PHE A 349 11.38 -18.99 -12.70
C PHE A 349 10.80 -18.15 -13.84
N VAL A 350 9.59 -17.65 -13.63
CA VAL A 350 8.94 -16.73 -14.56
C VAL A 350 9.54 -15.34 -14.40
N LYS A 351 10.09 -14.82 -15.49
CA LYS A 351 10.62 -13.45 -15.55
C LYS A 351 9.52 -12.40 -15.53
N PRO A 352 9.78 -11.23 -14.93
CA PRO A 352 8.87 -10.11 -15.06
C PRO A 352 8.74 -9.69 -16.53
N LYS A 353 7.59 -9.10 -16.86
CA LYS A 353 7.36 -8.52 -18.19
C LYS A 353 7.94 -7.11 -18.30
N TRP A 354 8.14 -6.45 -17.17
CA TRP A 354 8.85 -5.19 -17.06
C TRP A 354 9.51 -5.06 -15.70
N SER A 355 10.66 -4.37 -15.64
CA SER A 355 11.33 -4.07 -14.38
C SER A 355 11.92 -2.67 -14.37
N TRP A 356 11.83 -1.99 -13.24
CA TRP A 356 12.46 -0.67 -13.04
C TRP A 356 13.77 -0.81 -12.27
N SER A 357 14.87 -0.37 -12.88
CA SER A 357 16.18 -0.31 -12.21
C SER A 357 16.19 0.74 -11.09
N THR A 358 15.53 1.87 -11.30
CA THR A 358 15.23 2.86 -10.25
C THR A 358 13.84 2.60 -9.70
N SER A 359 13.75 2.32 -8.40
CA SER A 359 12.47 1.99 -7.76
C SER A 359 11.43 3.11 -7.89
N LEU A 360 10.23 2.75 -8.33
CA LEU A 360 9.02 3.57 -8.18
C LEU A 360 8.48 3.45 -6.75
N VAL A 361 8.69 2.28 -6.13
CA VAL A 361 7.91 1.74 -5.02
C VAL A 361 6.44 1.71 -5.45
N PRO A 362 6.08 0.79 -6.37
CA PRO A 362 4.75 0.75 -6.98
C PRO A 362 3.68 0.53 -5.91
N SER A 363 2.53 1.17 -6.12
CA SER A 363 1.33 0.99 -5.32
C SER A 363 0.31 0.11 -6.08
N SER A 364 -0.93 0.56 -6.28
CA SER A 364 -1.94 -0.22 -6.98
C SER A 364 -1.70 -0.32 -8.49
N LEU A 365 -2.52 -1.16 -9.13
CA LEU A 365 -2.50 -1.46 -10.55
C LEU A 365 -3.94 -1.41 -11.07
N LEU A 366 -4.18 -0.59 -12.10
CA LEU A 366 -5.50 -0.44 -12.72
C LEU A 366 -5.38 -0.57 -14.24
N PHE A 367 -6.23 -1.38 -14.87
CA PHE A 367 -6.44 -1.31 -16.33
C PHE A 367 -7.55 -0.33 -16.67
N TYR A 368 -7.23 0.66 -17.52
CA TYR A 368 -8.21 1.65 -17.94
C TYR A 368 -9.12 1.11 -19.05
N THR A 369 -10.43 1.27 -18.87
CA THR A 369 -11.48 0.79 -19.78
C THR A 369 -12.41 1.90 -20.26
N GLY A 370 -12.32 3.09 -19.66
CA GLY A 370 -13.15 4.24 -19.96
C GLY A 370 -12.95 4.81 -21.36
N ASN A 371 -13.81 5.76 -21.71
CA ASN A 371 -13.78 6.45 -23.00
C ASN A 371 -13.41 7.93 -22.88
N LEU A 372 -13.17 8.45 -21.65
CA LEU A 372 -12.82 9.85 -21.44
C LEU A 372 -11.42 10.16 -22.00
N PHE A 373 -10.50 9.19 -21.90
CA PHE A 373 -9.18 9.20 -22.53
C PHE A 373 -9.06 8.00 -23.48
N PRO A 374 -9.55 8.09 -24.73
CA PRO A 374 -9.60 6.96 -25.65
C PRO A 374 -8.24 6.26 -25.85
N GLU A 375 -7.14 7.03 -25.86
CA GLU A 375 -5.78 6.54 -26.04
C GLU A 375 -5.22 5.80 -24.83
N TRP A 376 -5.94 5.79 -23.69
CA TRP A 376 -5.58 5.06 -22.48
C TRP A 376 -6.23 3.68 -22.41
N LYS A 377 -7.19 3.39 -23.29
CA LYS A 377 -7.97 2.15 -23.23
C LYS A 377 -7.09 0.91 -23.38
N GLY A 378 -7.18 0.01 -22.41
CA GLY A 378 -6.37 -1.21 -22.32
C GLY A 378 -4.99 -1.00 -21.68
N ASN A 379 -4.58 0.24 -21.38
CA ASN A 379 -3.33 0.50 -20.68
C ASN A 379 -3.48 0.33 -19.18
N ALA A 380 -2.37 -0.02 -18.52
CA ALA A 380 -2.29 -0.10 -17.08
C ALA A 380 -1.75 1.21 -16.48
N PHE A 381 -2.26 1.58 -15.31
CA PHE A 381 -1.82 2.73 -14.52
C PHE A 381 -1.29 2.26 -13.17
N ILE A 382 -0.15 2.82 -12.78
CA ILE A 382 0.59 2.46 -11.56
C ILE A 382 0.99 3.74 -10.84
N GLY A 383 0.63 3.83 -9.56
CA GLY A 383 1.14 4.87 -8.67
C GLY A 383 2.54 4.52 -8.15
N GLY A 384 3.39 5.53 -7.99
CA GLY A 384 4.70 5.40 -7.35
C GLY A 384 4.71 6.14 -6.01
N LEU A 385 4.96 5.40 -4.93
CA LEU A 385 4.97 5.95 -3.57
C LEU A 385 6.22 6.78 -3.32
N ALA A 386 7.40 6.20 -3.58
CA ALA A 386 8.65 6.91 -3.37
C ALA A 386 8.97 7.87 -4.51
N SER A 387 8.64 7.48 -5.75
CA SER A 387 8.91 8.33 -6.92
C SER A 387 7.93 9.48 -7.08
N GLN A 388 6.75 9.44 -6.44
CA GLN A 388 5.67 10.41 -6.60
C GLN A 388 5.23 10.59 -8.07
N MET A 389 5.16 9.46 -8.78
CA MET A 389 4.82 9.41 -10.19
C MET A 389 3.50 8.68 -10.40
N LEU A 390 2.77 9.08 -11.44
CA LEU A 390 1.79 8.21 -12.10
C LEU A 390 2.43 7.68 -13.38
N VAL A 391 2.44 6.37 -13.55
CA VAL A 391 3.03 5.70 -14.72
C VAL A 391 1.94 5.03 -15.54
N ARG A 392 2.00 5.18 -16.86
CA ARG A 392 1.12 4.49 -17.82
C ARG A 392 1.93 3.45 -18.60
N MET A 393 1.44 2.21 -18.58
CA MET A 393 2.02 1.07 -19.26
C MET A 393 1.11 0.64 -20.41
N GLU A 394 1.64 0.61 -21.63
CA GLU A 394 0.97 -0.04 -22.76
C GLU A 394 1.27 -1.54 -22.73
N ILE A 395 0.22 -2.35 -22.78
CA ILE A 395 0.30 -3.81 -22.72
C ILE A 395 -0.40 -4.39 -23.95
N LYS A 396 0.33 -5.17 -24.74
CA LYS A 396 -0.16 -5.84 -25.96
C LYS A 396 0.22 -7.31 -25.91
N GLY A 397 -0.72 -8.14 -25.46
CA GLY A 397 -0.42 -9.51 -25.07
C GLY A 397 0.61 -9.52 -23.94
N GLU A 398 1.74 -10.20 -24.13
CA GLU A 398 2.81 -10.22 -23.12
C GLU A 398 3.85 -9.10 -23.26
N LYS A 399 3.73 -8.24 -24.28
CA LYS A 399 4.67 -7.14 -24.51
C LYS A 399 4.24 -5.93 -23.70
N VAL A 400 5.19 -5.38 -22.94
CA VAL A 400 4.96 -4.24 -22.05
C VAL A 400 5.91 -3.10 -22.42
N ARG A 401 5.39 -1.87 -22.38
CA ARG A 401 6.20 -0.66 -22.53
C ARG A 401 5.67 0.45 -21.63
N GLU A 402 6.56 1.11 -20.90
CA GLU A 402 6.22 2.39 -20.26
C GLU A 402 6.04 3.46 -21.34
N VAL A 403 4.86 4.09 -21.39
CA VAL A 403 4.53 5.08 -22.43
C VAL A 403 4.49 6.50 -21.90
N ASP A 404 4.12 6.66 -20.63
CA ASP A 404 4.15 7.96 -19.96
C ASP A 404 4.51 7.82 -18.50
N ARG A 405 5.09 8.89 -17.97
CA ARG A 405 5.26 9.11 -16.55
C ARG A 405 5.03 10.58 -16.22
N TRP A 406 4.19 10.83 -15.22
CA TRP A 406 3.86 12.19 -14.81
C TRP A 406 4.22 12.40 -13.34
N PRO A 407 4.97 13.48 -13.02
CA PRO A 407 5.20 13.85 -11.63
C PRO A 407 3.89 14.34 -11.02
N MET A 408 3.53 13.75 -9.88
CA MET A 408 2.30 14.08 -9.14
C MET A 408 2.58 14.95 -7.92
N GLY A 409 3.84 15.09 -7.51
CA GLY A 409 4.27 15.89 -6.35
C GLY A 409 3.99 15.26 -4.98
N HIS A 410 3.25 14.15 -4.96
CA HIS A 410 2.87 13.41 -3.77
C HIS A 410 2.93 11.89 -4.05
N PRO A 411 3.15 11.04 -3.03
CA PRO A 411 3.08 9.59 -3.15
C PRO A 411 1.69 9.16 -3.64
N VAL A 412 1.63 8.47 -4.79
CA VAL A 412 0.36 7.97 -5.33
C VAL A 412 0.07 6.59 -4.73
N ARG A 413 -0.95 6.51 -3.87
CA ARG A 413 -1.26 5.30 -3.08
C ARG A 413 -2.21 4.34 -3.76
N ASP A 414 -3.23 4.86 -4.43
CA ASP A 414 -4.19 4.07 -5.17
C ASP A 414 -4.73 4.87 -6.37
N VAL A 415 -5.18 4.15 -7.39
CA VAL A 415 -5.67 4.67 -8.66
C VAL A 415 -6.94 3.88 -9.02
N GLN A 416 -8.06 4.57 -9.20
CA GLN A 416 -9.33 3.99 -9.63
C GLN A 416 -9.87 4.71 -10.85
N GLN A 417 -10.76 4.04 -11.60
CA GLN A 417 -11.53 4.67 -12.66
C GLN A 417 -12.95 4.98 -12.15
N GLY A 418 -13.38 6.23 -12.26
CA GLY A 418 -14.76 6.63 -12.00
C GLY A 418 -15.70 6.19 -13.12
N ALA A 419 -17.01 6.18 -12.85
CA ALA A 419 -18.04 5.86 -13.85
C ALA A 419 -18.05 6.84 -15.05
N ASP A 420 -17.56 8.06 -14.83
CA ASP A 420 -17.35 9.10 -15.85
C ASP A 420 -16.11 8.86 -16.74
N GLY A 421 -15.33 7.82 -16.45
CA GLY A 421 -14.08 7.51 -17.13
C GLY A 421 -12.90 8.38 -16.70
N ALA A 422 -13.04 9.24 -15.69
CA ALA A 422 -11.91 9.95 -15.09
C ALA A 422 -11.07 8.99 -14.25
N LEU A 423 -9.77 9.26 -14.14
CA LEU A 423 -8.94 8.60 -13.14
C LEU A 423 -9.06 9.35 -11.82
N TRP A 424 -9.22 8.61 -10.74
CA TRP A 424 -9.23 9.11 -9.39
C TRP A 424 -8.05 8.52 -8.65
N LEU A 425 -7.33 9.35 -7.91
CA LEU A 425 -6.16 8.91 -7.16
C LEU A 425 -6.31 9.34 -5.71
N ILE A 426 -5.76 8.55 -4.80
CA ILE A 426 -5.46 9.01 -3.44
C ILE A 426 -3.96 9.19 -3.27
N TYR A 427 -3.61 10.30 -2.67
CA TYR A 427 -2.26 10.56 -2.17
C TYR A 427 -2.17 10.23 -0.69
N ASP A 428 -0.97 9.83 -0.26
CA ASP A 428 -0.66 9.60 1.16
C ASP A 428 0.74 10.13 1.44
N ASP A 429 0.80 11.33 2.05
CA ASP A 429 2.04 11.96 2.47
C ASP A 429 2.07 12.21 3.99
N ASN A 430 3.12 12.88 4.46
CA ASN A 430 3.31 13.18 5.87
C ASN A 430 2.36 14.27 6.42
N LYS A 431 1.61 14.95 5.56
CA LYS A 431 0.62 15.99 5.91
C LYS A 431 -0.81 15.46 5.86
N GLY A 432 -1.01 14.23 5.38
CA GLY A 432 -2.31 13.58 5.26
C GLY A 432 -2.50 12.99 3.86
N GLY A 433 -3.75 12.70 3.50
CA GLY A 433 -4.10 12.23 2.16
C GLY A 433 -5.11 13.12 1.47
N MET A 434 -5.08 13.07 0.14
CA MET A 434 -5.97 13.82 -0.74
C MET A 434 -6.55 12.87 -1.78
N LEU A 435 -7.87 12.91 -1.95
CA LEU A 435 -8.57 12.37 -3.11
C LEU A 435 -8.50 13.41 -4.22
N ILE A 436 -7.99 13.00 -5.37
CA ILE A 436 -7.90 13.83 -6.56
C ILE A 436 -8.60 13.16 -7.75
N ARG A 437 -9.06 13.97 -8.69
CA ARG A 437 -9.64 13.55 -9.97
C ARG A 437 -8.83 14.12 -11.12
N LEU A 438 -8.51 13.27 -12.10
CA LEU A 438 -7.84 13.63 -13.35
C LEU A 438 -8.85 13.65 -14.49
N ALA A 439 -9.02 14.80 -15.12
CA ALA A 439 -9.92 14.98 -16.25
C ALA A 439 -9.27 15.79 -17.39
N PRO A 440 -9.71 15.63 -18.64
CA PRO A 440 -9.20 16.43 -19.74
C PRO A 440 -9.40 17.93 -19.50
N PRO A 441 -8.54 18.81 -20.04
CA PRO A 441 -8.75 20.24 -19.97
C PRO A 441 -10.14 20.66 -20.48
N GLY A 442 -10.84 21.50 -19.70
CA GLY A 442 -12.17 22.01 -20.05
C GLY A 442 -13.34 21.11 -19.62
N ARG A 443 -13.13 20.16 -18.70
CA ARG A 443 -14.18 19.32 -18.10
C ARG A 443 -14.11 19.25 -16.58
#